data_AF-A0A7C3JJX9-F1
#
_entry.id   AF-A0A7C3JJX9-F1
#
_cell.length_a   1.000
_cell.length_b   1.000
_cell.length_c   1.000
_cell.angle_alpha   90.00
_cell.angle_beta   90.00
_cell.angle_gamma   90.00
#
_symmetry.space_group_name_H-M   'P 1'
#
loop_
_entity.id
_entity.type
_entity.pdbx_description
1 polymer ?
#
loop_
_entity_poly.entity_id
_entity_poly.type
_entity_poly.pdbx_seq_one_letter_code
_entity_poly.pdbx_strand_id
1 'polypeptide(L)'
;MAQFLQGQGYRYIQLGSWWEPTRTNDRADSSVHFTPLPELFYVLYGTTLFAPFSDRLDGLSWRREHWRGNQNQFSNLIKTIDSQGPKFVLAHFLLPHDPYVFDRTGEFLPVERVDQRPEEENYVNQLIFTNRMLQTTLDMVLARSKSPPIIILQADEGPWPRRYVEQHGAFDWESATTSELNQKMKILNSFYLPGICHAHLYPRISPVNTFRLIFNAYFKTHLTLLPDESFIYRKRRHPYELRNITAQLAPR
;
A
#
# COMPACT_ATOMS: atom_id res chain seq x y z
N MET A 1 -2.56 -14.27 11.62
CA MET A 1 -1.74 -13.11 12.05
C MET A 1 -2.44 -12.31 13.14
N ALA A 2 -3.51 -11.55 12.83
CA ALA A 2 -4.14 -10.64 13.82
C ALA A 2 -4.51 -11.35 15.13
N GLN A 3 -5.25 -12.46 15.05
CA GLN A 3 -5.61 -13.26 16.23
C GLN A 3 -4.41 -13.78 17.02
N PHE A 4 -3.32 -14.16 16.33
CA PHE A 4 -2.11 -14.63 16.99
C PHE A 4 -1.48 -13.50 17.81
N LEU A 5 -1.29 -12.32 17.21
CA LEU A 5 -0.71 -11.16 17.89
C LEU A 5 -1.59 -10.66 19.03
N GLN A 6 -2.92 -10.65 18.85
CA GLN A 6 -3.87 -10.34 19.91
C GLN A 6 -3.77 -11.32 21.08
N GLY A 7 -3.61 -12.61 20.80
CA GLY A 7 -3.33 -13.63 21.82
C GLY A 7 -2.00 -13.43 22.57
N GLN A 8 -1.06 -12.68 21.99
CA GLN A 8 0.19 -12.24 22.63
C GLN A 8 0.06 -10.87 23.31
N GLY A 9 -1.16 -10.33 23.43
CA GLY A 9 -1.45 -9.05 24.08
C GLY A 9 -1.29 -7.82 23.19
N TYR A 10 -1.02 -7.97 21.89
CA TYR A 10 -0.91 -6.83 20.97
C TYR A 10 -2.29 -6.29 20.60
N ARG A 11 -2.43 -4.97 20.66
CA ARG A 11 -3.58 -4.28 20.07
C ARG A 11 -3.41 -4.10 18.56
N TYR A 12 -4.36 -4.56 17.77
CA TYR A 12 -4.39 -4.37 16.32
C TYR A 12 -5.08 -3.05 15.95
N ILE A 13 -4.32 -2.16 15.30
CA ILE A 13 -4.79 -0.88 14.76
C ILE A 13 -4.74 -0.94 13.22
N GLN A 14 -5.91 -0.81 12.59
CA GLN A 14 -6.04 -0.68 11.14
C GLN A 14 -6.09 0.80 10.76
N LEU A 15 -5.16 1.26 9.93
CA LEU A 15 -5.23 2.56 9.28
C LEU A 15 -5.56 2.32 7.80
N GLY A 16 -6.85 2.31 7.51
CA GLY A 16 -7.37 1.98 6.18
C GLY A 16 -7.35 3.17 5.23
N SER A 17 -7.18 2.88 3.95
CA SER A 17 -7.42 3.83 2.87
C SER A 17 -8.90 3.87 2.49
N TRP A 18 -9.23 4.67 1.47
CA TRP A 18 -10.58 4.67 0.92
C TRP A 18 -10.91 3.36 0.18
N TRP A 19 -9.91 2.54 -0.14
CA TRP A 19 -10.11 1.26 -0.84
C TRP A 19 -10.79 0.23 0.06
N GLU A 20 -12.06 -0.05 -0.24
CA GLU A 20 -12.98 -0.84 0.58
C GLU A 20 -12.39 -2.16 1.14
N PRO A 21 -11.72 -3.02 0.34
CA PRO A 21 -11.16 -4.29 0.83
C PRO A 21 -10.14 -4.15 1.97
N THR A 22 -9.57 -2.97 2.13
CA THR A 22 -8.53 -2.66 3.13
C THR A 22 -8.91 -1.50 4.05
N ARG A 23 -10.12 -0.96 3.89
CA ARG A 23 -10.61 0.20 4.65
C ARG A 23 -10.83 -0.14 6.11
N THR A 24 -11.40 -1.33 6.36
CA THR A 24 -11.67 -1.85 7.70
C THR A 24 -11.21 -3.30 7.80
N ASN A 25 -11.08 -3.80 9.03
CA ASN A 25 -10.83 -5.20 9.29
C ASN A 25 -11.58 -5.59 10.56
N ASP A 26 -12.48 -6.57 10.47
CA ASP A 26 -13.32 -6.99 11.61
C ASP A 26 -12.52 -7.59 12.77
N ARG A 27 -11.24 -7.90 12.56
CA ARG A 27 -10.33 -8.37 13.60
C ARG A 27 -9.54 -7.24 14.26
N ALA A 28 -9.60 -6.01 13.75
CA ALA A 28 -8.91 -4.87 14.33
C ALA A 28 -9.63 -4.38 15.59
N ASP A 29 -8.87 -4.13 16.66
CA ASP A 29 -9.37 -3.53 17.89
C ASP A 29 -9.77 -2.06 17.70
N SER A 30 -9.20 -1.40 16.69
CA SER A 30 -9.61 -0.08 16.24
C SER A 30 -9.27 0.10 14.77
N SER A 31 -10.19 0.71 14.02
CA SER A 31 -10.00 1.10 12.63
C SER A 31 -10.12 2.61 12.50
N VAL A 32 -9.16 3.24 11.84
CA VAL A 32 -9.20 4.65 11.45
C VAL A 32 -9.14 4.69 9.93
N HIS A 33 -10.12 5.32 9.29
CA HIS A 33 -10.13 5.51 7.84
C HIS A 33 -10.59 6.92 7.52
N PHE A 34 -10.10 7.44 6.40
CA PHE A 34 -10.44 8.77 5.92
C PHE A 34 -11.31 8.64 4.67
N THR A 35 -12.62 8.55 4.88
CA THR A 35 -13.61 8.96 3.89
C THR A 35 -14.85 9.48 4.61
N PRO A 36 -15.30 10.71 4.36
CA PRO A 36 -16.56 11.20 4.93
C PRO A 36 -17.77 10.47 4.31
N LEU A 37 -17.62 9.96 3.09
CA LEU A 37 -18.67 9.27 2.34
C LEU A 37 -18.16 7.94 1.73
N PRO A 38 -18.99 6.89 1.64
CA PRO A 38 -18.67 5.67 0.89
C PRO A 38 -18.39 5.95 -0.59
N GLU A 39 -17.60 5.07 -1.24
CA GLU A 39 -17.26 5.16 -2.68
C GLU A 39 -18.49 5.36 -3.57
N LEU A 40 -19.58 4.63 -3.26
CA LEU A 40 -20.86 4.72 -3.98
C LEU A 40 -21.39 6.16 -4.07
N PHE A 41 -21.26 6.95 -3.01
CA PHE A 41 -21.76 8.32 -2.99
C PHE A 41 -20.94 9.23 -3.91
N TYR A 42 -19.62 9.06 -3.95
CA TYR A 42 -18.77 9.81 -4.88
C TYR A 42 -19.10 9.47 -6.34
N VAL A 43 -19.34 8.19 -6.65
CA VAL A 43 -19.79 7.75 -7.98
C VAL A 43 -21.17 8.33 -8.32
N LEU A 44 -22.10 8.31 -7.37
CA LEU A 44 -23.45 8.83 -7.57
C LEU A 44 -23.45 10.34 -7.83
N TYR A 45 -22.70 11.14 -7.05
CA TYR A 45 -22.59 12.57 -7.30
C TYR A 45 -21.94 12.88 -8.65
N GLY A 46 -20.87 12.16 -8.99
CA GLY A 46 -20.14 12.31 -10.26
C GLY A 46 -20.99 11.97 -11.50
N THR A 47 -22.08 11.23 -11.34
CA THR A 47 -23.01 10.90 -12.43
C THR A 47 -24.25 11.81 -12.49
N THR A 48 -24.30 12.86 -11.67
CA THR A 48 -25.41 13.83 -11.63
C THR A 48 -25.04 15.17 -12.27
N LEU A 49 -26.05 16.00 -12.56
CA LEU A 49 -25.86 17.39 -12.99
C LEU A 49 -25.14 18.27 -11.95
N PHE A 50 -24.97 17.79 -10.71
CA PHE A 50 -24.20 18.47 -9.66
C PHE A 50 -22.69 18.24 -9.75
N ALA A 51 -22.22 17.31 -10.60
CA ALA A 51 -20.80 16.98 -10.74
C ALA A 51 -19.86 18.19 -10.98
N PRO A 52 -20.22 19.20 -11.82
CA PRO A 52 -19.37 20.39 -12.01
C PRO A 52 -19.24 21.28 -10.76
N PHE A 53 -20.15 21.12 -9.80
CA PHE A 53 -20.21 21.91 -8.57
C PHE A 53 -19.60 21.16 -7.37
N SER A 54 -19.59 19.83 -7.39
CA SER A 54 -19.00 19.02 -6.30
C SER A 54 -17.49 19.26 -6.15
N ASP A 55 -16.77 19.51 -7.25
CA ASP A 55 -15.32 19.76 -7.19
C ASP A 55 -14.94 21.12 -6.56
N ARG A 56 -15.90 22.04 -6.48
CA ARG A 56 -15.72 23.37 -5.87
C ARG A 56 -16.14 23.43 -4.41
N LEU A 57 -16.78 22.38 -3.89
CA LEU A 57 -17.27 22.32 -2.53
C LEU A 57 -16.40 21.39 -1.69
N ASP A 58 -15.87 21.92 -0.58
CA ASP A 58 -15.10 21.15 0.39
C ASP A 58 -15.94 19.98 0.94
N GLY A 59 -15.33 18.79 1.03
CA GLY A 59 -16.01 17.55 1.43
C GLY A 59 -16.75 16.83 0.30
N LEU A 60 -16.92 17.43 -0.89
CA LEU A 60 -17.54 16.79 -2.06
C LEU A 60 -16.54 16.54 -3.21
N SER A 61 -15.40 17.25 -3.23
CA SER A 61 -14.33 16.96 -4.21
C SER A 61 -13.54 15.72 -3.81
N TRP A 62 -13.80 14.61 -4.49
CA TRP A 62 -13.10 13.35 -4.24
C TRP A 62 -11.58 13.49 -4.34
N ARG A 63 -11.06 14.27 -5.30
CA ARG A 63 -9.60 14.50 -5.42
C ARG A 63 -9.01 15.24 -4.22
N ARG A 64 -9.71 16.26 -3.71
CA ARG A 64 -9.25 17.00 -2.52
C ARG A 64 -9.34 16.13 -1.27
N GLU A 65 -10.38 15.33 -1.14
CA GLU A 65 -10.50 14.38 -0.04
C GLU A 65 -9.45 13.27 -0.15
N HIS A 66 -9.12 12.79 -1.36
CA HIS A 66 -7.99 11.88 -1.54
C HIS A 66 -6.66 12.51 -1.10
N TRP A 67 -6.41 13.77 -1.47
CA TRP A 67 -5.23 14.53 -1.05
C TRP A 67 -5.17 14.69 0.48
N ARG A 68 -6.23 15.20 1.11
CA ARG A 68 -6.32 15.34 2.58
C ARG A 68 -6.19 13.99 3.28
N GLY A 69 -6.80 12.95 2.73
CA GLY A 69 -6.85 11.63 3.33
C GLY A 69 -5.51 10.96 3.44
N ASN A 70 -4.71 10.99 2.37
CA ASN A 70 -3.36 10.46 2.41
C ASN A 70 -2.47 11.21 3.43
N GLN A 71 -2.58 12.54 3.53
CA GLN A 71 -1.85 13.32 4.55
C GLN A 71 -2.29 12.94 5.98
N ASN A 72 -3.59 12.75 6.17
CA ASN A 72 -4.16 12.32 7.45
C ASN A 72 -3.73 10.91 7.82
N GLN A 73 -3.52 10.00 6.87
CA GLN A 73 -3.00 8.67 7.16
C GLN A 73 -1.60 8.71 7.79
N PHE A 74 -0.67 9.51 7.26
CA PHE A 74 0.66 9.70 7.87
C PHE A 74 0.53 10.27 9.29
N SER A 75 -0.31 11.29 9.46
CA SER A 75 -0.58 11.88 10.77
C SER A 75 -1.18 10.88 11.76
N ASN A 76 -2.09 10.01 11.30
CA ASN A 76 -2.71 8.99 12.13
C ASN A 76 -1.70 7.89 12.51
N LEU A 77 -0.80 7.50 11.61
CA LEU A 77 0.30 6.59 11.92
C LEU A 77 1.17 7.16 13.05
N ILE A 78 1.54 8.45 12.98
CA ILE A 78 2.31 9.13 14.03
C ILE A 78 1.54 9.13 15.37
N LYS A 79 0.23 9.40 15.36
CA LYS A 79 -0.59 9.36 16.59
C LYS A 79 -0.62 7.97 17.23
N THR A 80 -0.45 6.89 16.45
CA THR A 80 -0.41 5.54 17.02
C THR A 80 0.82 5.31 17.90
N ILE A 81 1.90 6.09 17.75
CA ILE A 81 3.11 5.97 18.58
C ILE A 81 2.75 6.11 20.06
N ASP A 82 1.87 7.06 20.40
CA ASP A 82 1.54 7.43 21.77
C ASP A 82 0.53 6.45 22.43
N SER A 83 -0.01 5.47 21.69
CA SER A 83 -0.89 4.46 22.30
C SER A 83 -0.13 3.55 23.27
N GLN A 84 -0.76 3.17 24.39
CA GLN A 84 -0.11 2.35 25.41
C GLN A 84 -0.10 0.87 25.02
N GLY A 85 0.92 0.15 25.48
CA GLY A 85 1.06 -1.30 25.30
C GLY A 85 1.59 -1.72 23.92
N PRO A 86 1.84 -3.04 23.74
CA PRO A 86 2.25 -3.59 22.47
C PRO A 86 1.14 -3.43 21.43
N LYS A 87 1.53 -3.10 20.21
CA LYS A 87 0.59 -2.78 19.13
C LYS A 87 1.08 -3.34 17.80
N PHE A 88 0.13 -3.78 16.99
CA PHE A 88 0.34 -4.13 15.59
C PHE A 88 -0.43 -3.11 14.77
N VAL A 89 0.27 -2.31 13.96
CA VAL A 89 -0.33 -1.27 13.13
C VAL A 89 -0.20 -1.69 11.68
N LEU A 90 -1.33 -1.85 10.98
CA LEU A 90 -1.35 -2.00 9.54
C LEU A 90 -1.83 -0.68 8.94
N ALA A 91 -0.93 0.01 8.24
CA ALA A 91 -1.23 1.24 7.53
C ALA A 91 -1.22 0.99 6.02
N HIS A 92 -2.39 1.08 5.39
CA HIS A 92 -2.50 0.93 3.95
C HIS A 92 -2.56 2.31 3.30
N PHE A 93 -1.46 2.69 2.64
CA PHE A 93 -1.36 3.90 1.84
C PHE A 93 -1.66 3.57 0.39
N LEU A 94 -2.48 4.39 -0.27
CA LEU A 94 -2.73 4.26 -1.71
C LEU A 94 -1.71 5.05 -2.53
N LEU A 95 -0.75 5.71 -1.90
CA LEU A 95 0.34 6.36 -2.61
C LEU A 95 1.40 5.34 -3.04
N PRO A 96 1.96 5.45 -4.26
CA PRO A 96 1.80 6.55 -5.21
C PRO A 96 0.76 6.31 -6.33
N HIS A 97 -0.23 5.42 -6.14
CA HIS A 97 -1.26 5.09 -7.14
C HIS A 97 -2.03 6.34 -7.62
N ASP A 98 -2.57 6.29 -8.84
CA ASP A 98 -3.50 7.31 -9.31
C ASP A 98 -4.77 7.35 -8.43
N PRO A 99 -5.43 8.50 -8.26
CA PRO A 99 -5.23 9.77 -8.96
C PRO A 99 -3.98 10.51 -8.47
N TYR A 100 -3.22 11.11 -9.38
CA TYR A 100 -2.06 11.93 -9.01
C TYR A 100 -2.51 13.29 -8.45
N VAL A 101 -2.70 13.37 -7.13
CA VAL A 101 -3.22 14.58 -6.44
C VAL A 101 -2.15 15.37 -5.70
N PHE A 102 -0.91 14.87 -5.68
CA PHE A 102 0.24 15.55 -5.10
C PHE A 102 1.24 15.93 -6.18
N ASP A 103 1.76 17.15 -6.11
CA ASP A 103 2.99 17.51 -6.81
C ASP A 103 4.24 17.04 -6.03
N ARG A 104 5.44 17.42 -6.47
CA ARG A 104 6.71 17.07 -5.79
C ARG A 104 6.81 17.65 -4.37
N THR A 105 6.14 18.77 -4.11
CA THR A 105 6.18 19.49 -2.84
C THR A 105 5.08 19.04 -1.88
N GLY A 106 4.09 18.29 -2.37
CA GLY A 106 2.92 17.86 -1.61
C GLY A 106 1.73 18.79 -1.73
N GLU A 107 1.83 19.84 -2.55
CA GLU A 107 0.72 20.72 -2.90
C GLU A 107 -0.34 19.94 -3.70
N PHE A 108 -1.59 20.36 -3.54
CA PHE A 108 -2.71 19.76 -4.26
C PHE A 108 -2.58 20.02 -5.76
N LEU A 109 -2.55 18.93 -6.54
CA LEU A 109 -2.46 18.98 -8.00
C LEU A 109 -3.86 18.80 -8.62
N PRO A 110 -4.45 19.86 -9.21
CA PRO A 110 -5.76 19.78 -9.85
C PRO A 110 -5.66 19.02 -11.19
N VAL A 111 -6.78 18.46 -11.65
CA VAL A 111 -6.81 17.54 -12.81
C VAL A 111 -6.29 18.20 -14.09
N GLU A 112 -6.56 19.50 -14.29
CA GLU A 112 -6.12 20.25 -15.48
C GLU A 112 -4.59 20.33 -15.57
N ARG A 113 -3.89 20.25 -14.44
CA ARG A 113 -2.43 20.21 -14.39
C ARG A 113 -1.88 18.80 -14.57
N VAL A 114 -2.62 17.79 -14.12
CA VAL A 114 -2.28 16.37 -14.33
C VAL A 114 -2.33 16.06 -15.82
N ASP A 115 -3.40 16.48 -16.49
CA ASP A 115 -3.64 16.22 -17.92
C ASP A 115 -2.65 16.95 -18.85
N GLN A 116 -1.93 17.94 -18.33
CA GLN A 116 -0.87 18.66 -19.05
C GLN A 116 0.48 17.94 -19.02
N ARG A 117 0.61 16.82 -18.30
CA ARG A 117 1.88 16.11 -18.08
C ARG A 117 1.75 14.63 -18.42
N PRO A 118 2.84 13.98 -18.89
CA PRO A 118 2.89 12.53 -18.99
C PRO A 118 2.59 11.86 -17.65
N GLU A 119 1.93 10.70 -17.69
CA GLU A 119 1.61 9.92 -16.50
C GLU A 119 2.86 9.59 -15.68
N GLU A 120 3.97 9.25 -16.35
CA GLU A 120 5.23 8.90 -15.69
C GLU A 120 5.79 10.08 -14.87
N GLU A 121 5.61 11.31 -15.36
CA GLU A 121 6.03 12.50 -14.61
C GLU A 121 5.15 12.70 -13.37
N ASN A 122 3.84 12.55 -13.50
CA ASN A 122 2.90 12.64 -12.38
C ASN A 122 3.18 11.57 -11.32
N TYR A 123 3.43 10.33 -11.75
CA TYR A 123 3.84 9.22 -10.88
C TYR A 123 5.12 9.52 -10.12
N VAL A 124 6.19 9.95 -10.82
CA VAL A 124 7.48 10.26 -10.19
C VAL A 124 7.34 11.41 -9.19
N ASN A 125 6.56 12.45 -9.52
CA ASN A 125 6.36 13.58 -8.63
C ASN A 125 5.64 13.18 -7.34
N GLN A 126 4.56 12.41 -7.45
CA GLN A 126 3.83 11.89 -6.30
C GLN A 126 4.68 10.89 -5.49
N LEU A 127 5.49 10.06 -6.14
CA LEU A 127 6.42 9.14 -5.49
C LEU A 127 7.50 9.89 -4.68
N ILE A 128 8.03 11.00 -5.19
CA ILE A 128 9.00 11.85 -4.46
C ILE A 128 8.37 12.38 -3.18
N PHE A 129 7.14 12.92 -3.26
CA PHE A 129 6.39 13.36 -2.08
C PHE A 129 6.18 12.21 -1.08
N THR A 130 5.74 11.05 -1.58
CA THR A 130 5.46 9.86 -0.78
C THR A 130 6.70 9.39 -0.03
N ASN A 131 7.84 9.32 -0.71
CA ASN A 131 9.11 8.93 -0.12
C ASN A 131 9.53 9.89 1.01
N ARG A 132 9.37 11.21 0.82
CA ARG A 132 9.68 12.19 1.87
C ARG A 132 8.77 12.00 3.09
N MET A 133 7.46 11.85 2.88
CA MET A 133 6.51 11.64 3.97
C MET A 133 6.77 10.34 4.72
N LEU A 134 7.11 9.26 4.00
CA LEU A 134 7.50 7.98 4.60
C LEU A 134 8.77 8.14 5.45
N GLN A 135 9.84 8.74 4.92
CA GLN A 135 11.08 8.96 5.66
C GLN A 135 10.83 9.75 6.95
N THR A 136 10.16 10.91 6.85
CA THR A 136 9.81 11.73 8.01
C THR A 136 8.96 10.97 9.03
N THR A 137 7.99 10.18 8.57
CA THR A 137 7.14 9.38 9.46
C THR A 137 7.91 8.27 10.16
N LEU A 138 8.76 7.55 9.42
CA LEU A 138 9.58 6.47 9.96
C LEU A 138 10.63 6.98 10.94
N ASP A 139 11.26 8.14 10.66
CA ASP A 139 12.18 8.80 11.57
C ASP A 139 11.51 9.13 12.91
N MET A 140 10.27 9.65 12.87
CA MET A 140 9.48 9.89 14.08
C MET A 140 9.12 8.60 14.83
N VAL A 141 8.72 7.55 14.10
CA VAL A 141 8.41 6.24 14.69
C VAL A 141 9.64 5.68 15.39
N LEU A 142 10.81 5.72 14.77
CA LEU A 142 12.06 5.23 15.34
C LEU A 142 12.51 6.07 16.54
N ALA A 143 12.40 7.40 16.46
CA ALA A 143 12.86 8.30 17.52
C ALA A 143 11.96 8.32 18.76
N ARG A 144 10.63 8.15 18.58
CA ARG A 144 9.65 8.32 19.67
C ARG A 144 9.12 7.01 20.25
N SER A 145 9.34 5.87 19.58
CA SER A 145 8.90 4.57 20.12
C SER A 145 9.73 4.19 21.34
N LYS A 146 9.05 3.95 22.49
CA LYS A 146 9.71 3.52 23.74
C LYS A 146 10.48 2.21 23.61
N SER A 147 10.04 1.33 22.72
CA SER A 147 10.72 0.08 22.38
C SER A 147 11.03 0.08 20.89
N PRO A 148 12.22 -0.38 20.45
CA PRO A 148 12.56 -0.46 19.04
C PRO A 148 11.47 -1.24 18.25
N PRO A 149 10.78 -0.61 17.30
CA PRO A 149 9.67 -1.24 16.61
C PRO A 149 10.17 -2.20 15.52
N ILE A 150 9.36 -3.22 15.22
CA ILE A 150 9.50 -3.99 13.98
C ILE A 150 8.79 -3.21 12.88
N ILE A 151 9.49 -2.88 11.79
CA ILE A 151 8.90 -2.14 10.67
C ILE A 151 8.98 -3.00 9.42
N ILE A 152 7.85 -3.12 8.73
CA ILE A 152 7.74 -3.73 7.41
C ILE A 152 7.25 -2.61 6.48
N LEU A 153 8.04 -2.27 5.46
CA LEU A 153 7.61 -1.41 4.37
C LEU A 153 7.60 -2.24 3.10
N GLN A 154 6.39 -2.51 2.62
CA GLN A 154 6.12 -3.44 1.52
C GLN A 154 5.10 -2.81 0.57
N ALA A 155 5.41 -2.76 -0.72
CA ALA A 155 4.43 -2.43 -1.74
C ALA A 155 3.55 -3.67 -2.03
N ASP A 156 2.28 -3.45 -2.32
CA ASP A 156 1.32 -4.51 -2.67
C ASP A 156 1.55 -5.01 -4.10
N GLU A 157 1.81 -4.08 -5.03
CA GLU A 157 2.12 -4.35 -6.43
C GLU A 157 3.03 -3.27 -7.04
N GLY A 158 3.60 -3.59 -8.21
CA GLY A 158 4.26 -2.61 -9.04
C GLY A 158 3.29 -1.92 -10.02
N PRO A 159 3.72 -0.82 -10.68
CA PRO A 159 2.88 -0.04 -11.57
C PRO A 159 2.41 -0.86 -12.77
N TRP A 160 1.26 -0.48 -13.33
CA TRP A 160 0.72 -1.16 -14.50
C TRP A 160 1.59 -0.92 -15.74
N PRO A 161 1.95 -1.98 -16.49
CA PRO A 161 2.66 -1.81 -17.74
C PRO A 161 1.82 -1.02 -18.75
N ARG A 162 2.47 -0.19 -19.57
CA ARG A 162 1.80 0.67 -20.55
C ARG A 162 0.83 -0.10 -21.45
N ARG A 163 1.23 -1.27 -21.96
CA ARG A 163 0.35 -2.13 -22.78
C ARG A 163 -0.90 -2.59 -22.01
N TYR A 164 -0.80 -2.85 -20.71
CA TYR A 164 -1.97 -3.19 -19.89
C TYR A 164 -2.93 -2.02 -19.80
N VAL A 165 -2.40 -0.80 -19.59
CA VAL A 165 -3.20 0.42 -19.53
C VAL A 165 -3.89 0.67 -20.88
N GLU A 166 -3.17 0.58 -22.00
CA GLU A 166 -3.71 0.83 -23.35
C GLU A 166 -4.73 -0.24 -23.80
N GLN A 167 -4.52 -1.51 -23.44
CA GLN A 167 -5.39 -2.62 -23.87
C GLN A 167 -6.52 -2.92 -22.87
N HIS A 168 -6.48 -2.33 -21.68
CA HIS A 168 -7.44 -2.52 -20.60
C HIS A 168 -7.79 -4.02 -20.39
N GLY A 169 -9.08 -4.37 -20.39
CA GLY A 169 -9.57 -5.73 -20.16
C GLY A 169 -9.19 -6.75 -21.25
N ALA A 170 -8.59 -6.33 -22.36
CA ALA A 170 -8.11 -7.21 -23.42
C ALA A 170 -6.66 -7.70 -23.22
N PHE A 171 -5.90 -7.09 -22.30
CA PHE A 171 -4.53 -7.50 -22.03
C PHE A 171 -4.49 -8.93 -21.45
N ASP A 172 -3.68 -9.78 -22.07
CA ASP A 172 -3.42 -11.15 -21.61
C ASP A 172 -2.01 -11.23 -21.00
N TRP A 173 -1.95 -11.48 -19.68
CA TRP A 173 -0.69 -11.63 -18.96
C TRP A 173 0.12 -12.85 -19.41
N GLU A 174 -0.50 -13.79 -20.12
CA GLU A 174 0.23 -14.88 -20.78
C GLU A 174 1.22 -14.36 -21.82
N SER A 175 0.86 -13.25 -22.49
CA SER A 175 1.65 -12.55 -23.51
C SER A 175 2.54 -11.41 -22.95
N ALA A 176 2.58 -11.27 -21.62
CA ALA A 176 3.41 -10.26 -20.98
C ALA A 176 4.90 -10.62 -21.14
N THR A 177 5.69 -9.62 -21.51
CA THR A 177 7.14 -9.71 -21.56
C THR A 177 7.73 -9.80 -20.15
N THR A 178 8.95 -10.29 -20.03
CA THR A 178 9.70 -10.28 -18.77
C THR A 178 9.81 -8.89 -18.16
N SER A 179 9.93 -7.83 -18.97
CA SER A 179 9.98 -6.45 -18.47
C SER A 179 8.67 -6.05 -17.79
N GLU A 180 7.53 -6.36 -18.41
CA GLU A 180 6.20 -6.04 -17.87
C GLU A 180 5.87 -6.86 -16.63
N LEU A 181 6.27 -8.14 -16.60
CA LEU A 181 6.17 -8.98 -15.40
C LEU A 181 7.03 -8.43 -14.27
N ASN A 182 8.27 -8.02 -14.55
CA ASN A 182 9.12 -7.40 -13.55
C ASN A 182 8.53 -6.07 -13.05
N GLN A 183 8.03 -5.23 -13.95
CA GLN A 183 7.40 -3.95 -13.60
C GLN A 183 6.23 -4.17 -12.64
N LYS A 184 5.40 -5.20 -12.88
CA LYS A 184 4.23 -5.49 -12.05
C LYS A 184 4.56 -6.20 -10.73
N MET A 185 5.54 -7.11 -10.74
CA MET A 185 5.75 -8.08 -9.66
C MET A 185 6.95 -7.76 -8.76
N LYS A 186 7.88 -6.91 -9.21
CA LYS A 186 9.00 -6.46 -8.37
C LYS A 186 8.54 -5.28 -7.53
N ILE A 187 8.32 -5.58 -6.25
CA ILE A 187 7.86 -4.63 -5.25
C ILE A 187 8.99 -4.22 -4.31
N LEU A 188 8.85 -3.05 -3.69
CA LEU A 188 9.61 -2.71 -2.49
C LEU A 188 9.23 -3.70 -1.39
N ASN A 189 10.22 -4.33 -0.76
CA ASN A 189 10.03 -5.21 0.38
C ASN A 189 11.21 -5.03 1.34
N SER A 190 11.01 -4.26 2.40
CA SER A 190 12.06 -3.84 3.32
C SER A 190 11.65 -4.02 4.77
N PHE A 191 12.64 -4.34 5.61
CA PHE A 191 12.43 -4.71 6.99
C PHE A 191 13.42 -3.98 7.90
N TYR A 192 12.92 -3.47 9.02
CA TYR A 192 13.73 -3.09 10.16
C TYR A 192 13.39 -4.04 11.31
N LEU A 193 14.34 -4.90 11.65
CA LEU A 193 14.17 -6.00 12.61
C LEU A 193 15.17 -5.86 13.78
N PRO A 194 14.82 -5.09 14.84
CA PRO A 194 15.68 -4.92 16.01
C PRO A 194 16.13 -6.24 16.62
N GLY A 195 17.43 -6.36 16.91
CA GLY A 195 18.00 -7.53 17.57
C GLY A 195 18.14 -8.79 16.70
N ILE A 196 17.76 -8.73 15.42
CA ILE A 196 17.91 -9.86 14.50
C ILE A 196 19.11 -9.63 13.58
N CYS A 197 20.02 -10.59 13.55
CA CYS A 197 21.14 -10.57 12.61
C CYS A 197 20.64 -10.76 11.17
N HIS A 198 21.13 -9.93 10.26
CA HIS A 198 20.84 -9.99 8.82
C HIS A 198 21.09 -11.37 8.20
N ALA A 199 21.95 -12.20 8.80
CA ALA A 199 22.19 -13.57 8.36
C ALA A 199 20.94 -14.49 8.38
N HIS A 200 19.88 -14.11 9.10
CA HIS A 200 18.59 -14.81 9.08
C HIS A 200 17.70 -14.39 7.89
N LEU A 201 18.04 -13.31 7.20
CA LEU A 201 17.38 -12.87 5.98
C LEU A 201 18.13 -13.44 4.78
N TYR A 202 17.40 -13.82 3.75
CA TYR A 202 17.96 -14.29 2.48
C TYR A 202 17.52 -13.36 1.35
N PRO A 203 18.42 -13.03 0.38
CA PRO A 203 18.17 -11.96 -0.60
C PRO A 203 16.90 -12.11 -1.44
N ARG A 204 16.41 -13.34 -1.64
CA ARG A 204 15.25 -13.64 -2.50
C ARG A 204 13.93 -13.78 -1.76
N ILE A 205 13.85 -13.40 -0.48
CA ILE A 205 12.63 -13.52 0.31
C ILE A 205 11.44 -12.86 -0.38
N SER A 206 10.33 -13.58 -0.45
CA SER A 206 9.06 -13.08 -0.92
C SER A 206 8.11 -12.75 0.23
N PRO A 207 7.12 -11.85 0.00
CA PRO A 207 6.11 -11.49 1.00
C PRO A 207 5.39 -12.66 1.66
N VAL A 208 5.31 -13.82 0.99
CA VAL A 208 4.65 -15.03 1.52
C VAL A 208 5.28 -15.50 2.85
N ASN A 209 6.57 -15.19 3.04
CA ASN A 209 7.36 -15.61 4.20
C ASN A 209 7.61 -14.49 5.22
N THR A 210 7.21 -13.24 4.95
CA THR A 210 7.45 -12.10 5.84
C THR A 210 7.02 -12.38 7.29
N PHE A 211 5.76 -12.76 7.52
CA PHE A 211 5.26 -13.02 8.87
C PHE A 211 5.75 -14.34 9.45
N ARG A 212 6.03 -15.36 8.61
CA ARG A 212 6.62 -16.63 9.07
C ARG A 212 8.00 -16.39 9.66
N LEU A 213 8.81 -15.60 8.97
CA LEU A 213 10.15 -15.23 9.41
C LEU A 213 10.09 -14.43 10.71
N ILE A 214 9.26 -13.39 10.77
CA ILE A 214 9.13 -12.55 11.97
C ILE A 214 8.63 -13.36 13.16
N PHE A 215 7.62 -14.22 12.98
CA PHE A 215 7.09 -15.02 14.08
C PHE A 215 8.09 -16.07 14.58
N ASN A 216 8.86 -16.67 13.67
CA ASN A 216 9.94 -17.58 14.07
C ASN A 216 11.05 -16.84 14.83
N ALA A 217 11.42 -15.65 14.38
CA ALA A 217 12.50 -14.85 14.97
C ALA A 217 12.13 -14.37 16.39
N TYR A 218 10.95 -13.75 16.53
CA TYR A 218 10.55 -13.02 17.74
C TYR A 218 9.65 -13.82 18.68
N PHE A 219 8.85 -14.75 18.17
CA PHE A 219 7.85 -15.50 18.95
C PHE A 219 8.13 -17.01 19.00
N LYS A 220 9.22 -17.50 18.39
CA LYS A 220 9.65 -18.90 18.40
C LYS A 220 8.54 -19.86 17.93
N THR A 221 7.78 -19.47 16.91
CA THR A 221 6.65 -20.27 16.40
C THR A 221 7.05 -21.48 15.56
N HIS A 222 8.30 -21.58 15.12
CA HIS A 222 8.84 -22.67 14.30
C HIS A 222 7.99 -23.02 13.04
N LEU A 223 7.38 -22.01 12.42
CA LEU A 223 6.61 -22.15 11.19
C LEU A 223 7.52 -22.50 10.02
N THR A 224 7.18 -23.53 9.26
CA THR A 224 7.87 -23.86 8.02
C THR A 224 7.76 -22.72 7.00
N LEU A 225 8.89 -22.32 6.41
CA LEU A 225 8.90 -21.37 5.29
C LEU A 225 8.29 -22.03 4.05
N LEU A 226 7.53 -21.24 3.28
CA LEU A 226 6.95 -21.68 2.01
C LEU A 226 7.91 -21.41 0.85
N PRO A 227 7.75 -22.09 -0.30
CA PRO A 227 8.44 -21.74 -1.52
C PRO A 227 8.21 -20.26 -1.90
N ASP A 228 9.28 -19.55 -2.25
CA ASP A 228 9.22 -18.16 -2.74
C ASP A 228 8.79 -18.13 -4.22
N GLU A 229 7.52 -18.41 -4.44
CA GLU A 229 6.90 -18.45 -5.77
C GLU A 229 6.09 -17.19 -6.07
N SER A 230 6.04 -16.82 -7.34
CA SER A 230 5.25 -15.70 -7.84
C SER A 230 4.27 -16.19 -8.90
N PHE A 231 3.01 -15.79 -8.74
CA PHE A 231 1.92 -16.15 -9.64
C PHE A 231 1.30 -14.89 -10.22
N ILE A 232 0.83 -14.98 -11.47
CA ILE A 232 0.04 -13.94 -12.10
C ILE A 232 -1.23 -14.52 -12.69
N TYR A 233 -2.32 -13.76 -12.62
CA TYR A 233 -3.59 -14.13 -13.25
C TYR A 233 -3.50 -13.92 -14.76
N ARG A 234 -4.21 -14.73 -15.54
CA ARG A 234 -4.20 -14.62 -17.02
C ARG A 234 -4.93 -13.38 -17.53
N LYS A 235 -6.21 -13.23 -17.16
CA LYS A 235 -7.09 -12.13 -17.59
C LYS A 235 -7.83 -11.55 -16.40
N ARG A 236 -8.15 -10.25 -16.45
CA ARG A 236 -8.88 -9.57 -15.37
C ARG A 236 -10.23 -10.22 -15.03
N ARG A 237 -10.92 -10.81 -16.02
CA ARG A 237 -12.19 -11.54 -15.82
C ARG A 237 -12.02 -12.97 -15.30
N HIS A 238 -10.79 -13.50 -15.29
CA HIS A 238 -10.46 -14.84 -14.83
C HIS A 238 -9.33 -14.76 -13.77
N PRO A 239 -9.54 -14.08 -12.64
CA PRO A 239 -8.48 -13.79 -11.66
C PRO A 239 -7.92 -15.05 -10.97
N TYR A 240 -8.64 -16.17 -11.04
CA TYR A 240 -8.23 -17.45 -10.43
C TYR A 240 -7.49 -18.38 -11.40
N GLU A 241 -7.37 -18.01 -12.67
CA GLU A 241 -6.48 -18.71 -13.63
C GLU A 241 -5.05 -18.21 -13.42
N LEU A 242 -4.37 -18.82 -12.44
CA LEU A 242 -3.02 -18.43 -12.02
C LEU A 242 -1.94 -19.22 -12.76
N ARG A 243 -0.88 -18.52 -13.17
CA ARG A 243 0.32 -19.11 -13.75
C ARG A 243 1.54 -18.79 -12.88
N ASN A 244 2.35 -19.79 -12.57
CA ASN A 244 3.64 -19.59 -11.92
C ASN A 244 4.60 -18.90 -12.90
N ILE A 245 5.13 -17.74 -12.52
CA ILE A 245 6.07 -16.93 -13.31
C ILE A 245 7.42 -16.77 -12.61
N THR A 246 7.69 -17.54 -11.56
CA THR A 246 8.89 -17.40 -10.72
C THR A 246 10.17 -17.42 -11.53
N ALA A 247 10.29 -18.33 -12.51
CA ALA A 247 11.46 -18.44 -13.38
C ALA A 247 11.58 -17.32 -14.43
N GLN A 248 10.49 -16.59 -14.71
CA GLN A 248 10.46 -15.50 -15.70
C GLN A 248 10.82 -14.15 -15.09
N LEU A 249 10.74 -14.02 -13.75
CA LEU A 249 11.18 -12.83 -13.06
C LEU A 249 12.71 -12.79 -13.03
N ALA A 250 13.26 -11.62 -13.33
CA ALA A 250 14.70 -11.43 -13.22
C ALA A 250 15.13 -11.62 -11.75
N PRO A 251 16.36 -12.11 -11.49
CA PRO A 251 16.88 -12.20 -10.13
C PRO A 251 16.63 -10.89 -9.35
N ARG A 252 16.22 -11.04 -8.09
CA ARG A 252 15.97 -9.92 -7.17
C ARG A 252 17.28 -9.35 -6.66
#